data_AF-A0A2D5XRE1-F1
#
_entry.id   AF-A0A2D5XRE1-F1
#
_cell.length_a   1.000
_cell.length_b   1.000
_cell.length_c   1.000
_cell.angle_alpha   90.00
_cell.angle_beta   90.00
_cell.angle_gamma   90.00
#
_symmetry.space_group_name_H-M   'P 1'
#
loop_
_entity.id
_entity.type
_entity.pdbx_description
1 polymer ?
#
loop_
_entity_poly.entity_id
_entity_poly.type
_entity_poly.pdbx_seq_one_letter_code
_entity_poly.pdbx_strand_id
1 'polypeptide(L)'
;MVKQLLMIGRVLLASTLLTSCVTELQSRPFHGEGALIQRAEATQVWHARCSGEWVAIVRQYLLQSGNSHVVVQNRWGQDLGLVDSLGRAWVYRAHQEPAWVGSGTVLQGISWILACGPVELGPGPK
;
A
#
# COMPACT_ATOMS: atom_id res chain seq x y z
N MET A 1 68.83 33.10 -3.41
CA MET A 1 68.37 31.92 -4.18
C MET A 1 67.64 31.02 -3.19
N VAL A 2 66.36 31.23 -2.89
CA VAL A 2 65.15 30.99 -3.71
C VAL A 2 65.09 29.55 -4.22
N LYS A 3 64.32 28.73 -3.48
CA LYS A 3 63.60 27.49 -3.86
C LYS A 3 63.76 26.49 -2.73
N GLN A 4 62.69 26.27 -1.97
CA GLN A 4 62.20 24.98 -1.43
C GLN A 4 61.06 25.31 -0.44
N LEU A 5 60.04 26.03 -0.93
CA LEU A 5 58.83 26.36 -0.19
C LEU A 5 57.64 25.97 -1.06
N LEU A 6 57.49 24.68 -1.31
CA LEU A 6 56.32 24.11 -1.99
C LEU A 6 56.35 22.60 -1.72
N MET A 7 55.22 22.03 -1.30
CA MET A 7 54.96 20.58 -1.03
C MET A 7 54.78 20.16 0.44
N ILE A 8 54.13 20.97 1.29
CA ILE A 8 53.46 20.43 2.49
C ILE A 8 52.05 21.03 2.62
N GLY A 9 51.34 21.13 1.50
CA GLY A 9 50.02 21.77 1.42
C GLY A 9 48.99 20.95 0.66
N ARG A 10 49.10 19.62 0.68
CA ARG A 10 48.25 18.72 -0.14
C ARG A 10 47.96 17.34 0.47
N VAL A 11 47.97 17.21 1.80
CA VAL A 11 47.76 15.89 2.45
C VAL A 11 46.52 15.82 3.36
N LEU A 12 45.83 16.94 3.66
CA LEU A 12 44.73 16.94 4.64
C LEU A 12 43.33 17.22 4.05
N LEU A 13 43.07 16.81 2.81
CA LEU A 13 41.74 16.95 2.19
C LEU A 13 41.24 15.68 1.48
N ALA A 14 41.66 14.49 1.96
CA ALA A 14 41.35 13.21 1.32
C ALA A 14 40.71 12.16 2.25
N SER A 15 40.26 12.55 3.45
CA SER A 15 39.81 11.59 4.48
C SER A 15 38.31 11.63 4.79
N THR A 16 37.49 12.44 4.12
CA THR A 16 36.04 12.54 4.35
C THR A 16 35.16 11.76 3.36
N LEU A 17 35.72 10.83 2.59
CA LEU A 17 34.98 10.06 1.56
C LEU A 17 34.75 8.58 1.90
N LEU A 18 34.99 8.14 3.14
CA LEU A 18 34.84 6.72 3.46
C LEU A 18 33.79 6.52 4.54
N THR A 19 32.80 5.70 4.17
CA THR A 19 31.82 4.97 5.00
C THR A 19 30.49 5.63 5.34
N SER A 20 29.69 5.98 4.32
CA SER A 20 28.24 5.84 4.45
C SER A 20 27.87 4.38 4.17
N CYS A 21 27.89 3.54 5.20
CA CYS A 21 27.43 2.16 5.09
C CYS A 21 25.89 2.18 5.05
N VAL A 22 25.31 2.12 3.84
CA VAL A 22 23.86 1.93 3.68
C VAL A 22 23.57 0.47 3.99
N THR A 23 22.86 0.22 5.08
CA THR A 23 22.38 -1.12 5.40
C THR A 23 21.05 -1.31 4.71
N GLU A 24 21.02 -2.10 3.66
CA GLU A 24 19.78 -2.49 2.98
C GLU A 24 19.27 -3.79 3.61
N LEU A 25 18.12 -3.71 4.30
CA LEU A 25 17.42 -4.91 4.78
C LEU A 25 16.50 -5.41 3.67
N GLN A 26 16.92 -6.45 2.95
CA GLN A 26 16.09 -7.09 1.94
C GLN A 26 15.31 -8.24 2.56
N SER A 27 14.02 -8.04 2.83
CA SER A 27 13.10 -9.14 3.13
C SER A 27 12.53 -9.68 1.83
N ARG A 28 12.77 -10.96 1.52
CA ARG A 28 11.97 -11.65 0.50
C ARG A 28 10.64 -12.03 1.15
N PRO A 29 9.48 -11.71 0.55
CA PRO A 29 8.23 -12.29 1.02
C PRO A 29 8.38 -13.81 0.98
N PHE A 30 7.90 -14.51 2.01
CA PHE A 30 7.91 -15.97 2.08
C PHE A 30 6.92 -16.52 1.05
N HIS A 31 7.24 -16.40 -0.23
CA HIS A 31 6.53 -17.03 -1.32
C HIS A 31 7.58 -17.88 -2.03
N GLY A 32 7.62 -19.15 -1.64
CA GLY A 32 8.37 -20.17 -2.34
C GLY A 32 8.03 -20.18 -3.83
N GLU A 33 8.92 -20.77 -4.61
CA GLU A 33 8.68 -21.10 -6.02
C GLU A 33 7.24 -21.62 -6.19
N GLY A 34 6.35 -20.83 -6.79
CA GLY A 34 4.93 -21.22 -6.95
C GLY A 34 3.86 -20.18 -6.61
N ALA A 35 4.18 -18.90 -6.38
CA ALA A 35 3.15 -17.87 -6.33
C ALA A 35 2.40 -17.78 -7.66
N LEU A 36 1.20 -18.38 -7.72
CA LEU A 36 0.32 -18.30 -8.88
C LEU A 36 -0.30 -16.90 -8.92
N ILE A 37 0.20 -16.06 -9.82
CA ILE A 37 -0.42 -14.75 -10.09
C ILE A 37 -1.74 -15.01 -10.81
N GLN A 38 -2.85 -14.77 -10.10
CA GLN A 38 -4.18 -14.80 -10.68
C GLN A 38 -4.61 -13.38 -11.05
N ARG A 39 -4.95 -13.16 -12.32
CA ARG A 39 -5.60 -11.92 -12.77
C ARG A 39 -7.12 -12.11 -12.65
N ALA A 40 -7.76 -11.21 -11.92
CA ALA A 40 -9.22 -11.11 -11.85
C ALA A 40 -9.66 -9.74 -12.36
N GLU A 41 -10.77 -9.69 -13.08
CA GLU A 41 -11.42 -8.44 -13.45
C GLU A 41 -12.44 -8.04 -12.40
N ALA A 42 -12.64 -6.73 -12.23
CA ALA A 42 -13.63 -6.23 -11.30
C ALA A 42 -15.04 -6.52 -11.85
N THR A 43 -15.81 -7.33 -11.14
CA THR A 43 -17.18 -7.69 -11.52
C THR A 43 -18.17 -6.57 -11.20
N GLN A 44 -17.89 -5.80 -10.15
CA GLN A 44 -18.72 -4.69 -9.72
C GLN A 44 -17.85 -3.54 -9.20
N VAL A 45 -18.30 -2.31 -9.45
CA VAL A 45 -17.64 -1.09 -9.02
C VAL A 45 -18.67 -0.14 -8.42
N TRP A 46 -18.42 0.34 -7.22
CA TRP A 46 -19.22 1.36 -6.54
C TRP A 46 -18.35 2.51 -6.06
N HIS A 47 -19.03 3.59 -5.70
CA HIS A 47 -18.43 4.72 -5.01
C HIS A 47 -18.96 4.72 -3.59
N ALA A 48 -18.04 4.72 -2.62
CA ALA A 48 -18.37 4.78 -1.21
C ALA A 48 -18.49 6.23 -0.79
N ARG A 49 -19.59 6.53 -0.07
CA ARG A 49 -19.84 7.82 0.55
C ARG A 49 -19.82 7.70 2.06
N CYS A 50 -19.20 8.68 2.72
CA CYS A 50 -19.26 8.86 4.16
C CYS A 50 -19.91 10.23 4.40
N SER A 51 -21.00 10.27 5.17
CA SER A 51 -21.75 11.51 5.44
C SER A 51 -22.13 12.30 4.17
N GLY A 52 -22.49 11.58 3.10
CA GLY A 52 -22.86 12.16 1.80
C GLY A 52 -21.69 12.56 0.90
N GLU A 53 -20.45 12.60 1.39
CA GLU A 53 -19.26 12.90 0.59
C GLU A 53 -18.69 11.64 -0.05
N TRP A 54 -18.34 11.71 -1.33
CA TRP A 54 -17.63 10.62 -1.99
C TRP A 54 -16.16 10.56 -1.56
N VAL A 55 -15.75 9.44 -0.97
CA VAL A 55 -14.40 9.28 -0.40
C VAL A 55 -13.58 8.17 -1.04
N ALA A 56 -14.22 7.18 -1.66
CA ALA A 56 -13.53 5.98 -2.13
C ALA A 56 -14.24 5.30 -3.31
N ILE A 57 -13.48 4.48 -4.03
CA ILE A 57 -13.95 3.55 -5.06
C ILE A 57 -13.87 2.15 -4.46
N VAL A 58 -14.93 1.36 -4.58
CA VAL A 58 -15.01 -0.01 -4.08
C VAL A 58 -15.15 -0.95 -5.26
N ARG A 59 -14.25 -1.92 -5.38
CA ARG A 59 -14.25 -2.90 -6.47
C ARG A 59 -14.39 -4.30 -5.92
N GLN A 60 -15.33 -5.07 -6.46
CA GLN A 60 -15.42 -6.50 -6.19
C GLN A 60 -14.72 -7.29 -7.29
N TYR A 61 -13.93 -8.27 -6.91
CA TYR A 61 -13.25 -9.22 -7.78
C TYR A 61 -13.77 -10.62 -7.49
N LEU A 62 -14.17 -11.36 -8.52
CA LEU A 62 -14.48 -12.78 -8.42
C LEU A 62 -13.23 -13.58 -8.81
N LEU A 63 -12.73 -14.39 -7.90
CA LEU A 63 -11.58 -15.27 -8.12
C LEU A 63 -12.03 -16.57 -8.82
N GLN A 64 -11.12 -17.27 -9.49
CA GLN A 64 -11.47 -18.53 -10.16
C GLN A 64 -11.90 -19.63 -9.17
N SER A 65 -11.54 -19.51 -7.88
CA SER A 65 -12.02 -20.40 -6.83
C SER A 65 -13.50 -20.20 -6.48
N GLY A 66 -14.17 -19.19 -7.04
CA GLY A 66 -15.53 -18.79 -6.71
C GLY A 66 -15.62 -17.84 -5.51
N ASN A 67 -14.51 -17.61 -4.80
CA ASN A 67 -14.43 -16.62 -3.74
C ASN A 67 -14.48 -15.20 -4.32
N SER A 68 -15.07 -14.25 -3.61
CA SER A 68 -15.00 -12.84 -3.98
C SER A 68 -14.22 -12.03 -2.94
N HIS A 69 -13.43 -11.08 -3.43
CA HIS A 69 -12.72 -10.10 -2.62
C HIS A 69 -13.22 -8.70 -2.97
N VAL A 70 -13.26 -7.82 -1.99
CA VAL A 70 -13.62 -6.42 -2.16
C VAL A 70 -12.40 -5.56 -1.83
N VAL A 71 -11.93 -4.78 -2.79
CA VAL A 71 -10.84 -3.83 -2.62
C VAL A 71 -11.42 -2.43 -2.47
N VAL A 72 -10.96 -1.70 -1.47
CA VAL A 72 -11.31 -0.30 -1.24
C VAL A 72 -10.16 0.56 -1.70
N GLN A 73 -10.42 1.51 -2.60
CA GLN A 73 -9.43 2.41 -3.17
C GLN A 73 -9.78 3.87 -2.87
N ASN A 74 -8.78 4.73 -2.72
CA ASN A 74 -9.04 6.17 -2.69
C ASN A 74 -9.46 6.68 -4.09
N ARG A 75 -9.81 7.97 -4.18
CA ARG A 75 -10.19 8.63 -5.44
C ARG A 75 -9.13 8.59 -6.55
N TRP A 76 -7.89 8.29 -6.21
CA TRP A 76 -6.77 8.18 -7.15
C TRP A 76 -6.47 6.72 -7.55
N GLY A 77 -7.29 5.77 -7.10
CA GLY A 77 -7.14 4.35 -7.44
C GLY A 77 -6.08 3.61 -6.64
N GLN A 78 -5.56 4.19 -5.55
CA GLN A 78 -4.65 3.50 -4.65
C GLN A 78 -5.44 2.67 -3.64
N ASP A 79 -5.03 1.42 -3.46
CA ASP A 79 -5.63 0.50 -2.50
C ASP A 79 -5.43 0.97 -1.05
N LEU A 80 -6.54 1.14 -0.34
CA LEU A 80 -6.61 1.48 1.09
C LEU A 80 -6.83 0.25 1.96
N GLY A 81 -7.35 -0.83 1.40
CA GLY A 81 -7.62 -2.06 2.13
C GLY A 81 -8.42 -3.07 1.32
N LEU A 82 -8.65 -4.22 1.94
CA LEU A 82 -9.35 -5.36 1.36
C LEU A 82 -10.28 -6.01 2.39
N VAL A 83 -11.47 -6.41 1.92
CA VAL A 83 -12.35 -7.35 2.61
C VAL A 83 -12.32 -8.67 1.85
N ASP A 84 -11.90 -9.75 2.50
CA ASP A 84 -11.83 -11.06 1.86
C ASP A 84 -13.17 -11.82 1.87
N SER A 85 -13.17 -13.03 1.31
CA SER A 85 -14.38 -13.86 1.19
C SER A 85 -14.93 -14.36 2.53
N LEU A 86 -14.16 -14.24 3.61
CA LEU A 86 -14.57 -14.58 4.97
C LEU A 86 -15.08 -13.35 5.73
N GLY A 87 -15.15 -12.19 5.09
CA GLY A 87 -15.56 -10.94 5.71
C GLY A 87 -14.49 -10.31 6.60
N ARG A 88 -13.22 -10.75 6.51
CA ARG A 88 -12.11 -10.15 7.27
C ARG A 88 -11.63 -8.91 6.53
N ALA A 89 -11.57 -7.79 7.25
CA ALA A 89 -11.13 -6.51 6.73
C ALA A 89 -9.69 -6.21 7.14
N TRP A 90 -8.90 -5.76 6.16
CA TRP A 90 -7.50 -5.41 6.30
C TRP A 90 -7.29 -4.00 5.78
N VAL A 91 -6.61 -3.14 6.55
CA VAL A 91 -6.26 -1.79 6.13
C VAL A 91 -4.80 -1.74 5.68
N TYR A 92 -4.55 -1.05 4.58
CA TYR A 92 -3.22 -0.80 4.05
C TYR A 92 -2.78 0.61 4.45
N ARG A 93 -1.62 0.71 5.09
CA ARG A 93 -0.97 1.97 5.45
C ARG A 93 0.36 2.05 4.73
N ALA A 94 0.73 3.25 4.28
CA ALA A 94 1.98 3.46 3.57
C ALA A 94 3.17 2.99 4.44
N HIS A 95 4.05 2.19 3.84
CA HIS A 95 5.25 1.64 4.48
C HIS A 95 4.99 0.75 5.71
N GLN A 96 3.79 0.18 5.84
CA GLN A 96 3.44 -0.74 6.91
C GLN A 96 2.82 -2.01 6.33
N GLU A 97 2.95 -3.10 7.07
CA GLU A 97 2.23 -4.33 6.77
C GLU A 97 0.71 -4.11 6.89
N PRO A 98 -0.11 -4.83 6.09
CA PRO A 98 -1.56 -4.82 6.25
C PRO A 98 -1.99 -5.14 7.67
N ALA A 99 -2.82 -4.28 8.26
CA ALA A 99 -3.34 -4.48 9.60
C ALA A 99 -4.78 -5.02 9.53
N TRP A 100 -5.06 -6.12 10.24
CA TRP A 100 -6.42 -6.61 10.41
C TRP A 100 -7.22 -5.65 11.30
N VAL A 101 -8.39 -5.21 10.83
CA VAL A 101 -9.24 -4.24 11.55
C VAL A 101 -10.55 -4.84 12.07
N GLY A 102 -10.89 -6.07 11.66
CA GLY A 102 -12.06 -6.77 12.15
C GLY A 102 -12.64 -7.77 11.16
N SER A 103 -13.73 -8.44 11.55
CA SER A 103 -14.49 -9.35 10.71
C SER A 103 -15.98 -9.05 10.79
N GLY A 104 -16.67 -9.00 9.65
CA GLY A 104 -18.08 -8.63 9.60
C GLY A 104 -18.64 -8.64 8.18
N THR A 105 -19.69 -7.85 7.95
CA THR A 105 -20.23 -7.68 6.59
C THR A 105 -19.27 -6.87 5.73
N VAL A 106 -19.39 -6.96 4.41
CA VAL A 106 -18.62 -6.15 3.47
C VAL A 106 -18.75 -4.65 3.78
N LEU A 107 -19.96 -4.18 4.08
CA LEU A 107 -20.21 -2.76 4.37
C LEU A 107 -19.53 -2.31 5.69
N GLN A 108 -19.54 -3.16 6.72
CA GLN A 108 -18.80 -2.92 7.96
C GLN A 108 -17.29 -2.88 7.70
N GLY A 109 -16.77 -3.82 6.93
CA GLY A 109 -15.36 -3.86 6.55
C GLY A 109 -14.91 -2.59 5.81
N ILE A 110 -15.72 -2.10 4.87
CA ILE A 110 -15.46 -0.84 4.15
C ILE A 110 -15.44 0.34 5.12
N SER A 111 -16.41 0.43 6.04
CA SER A 111 -16.46 1.48 7.08
C SER A 111 -15.21 1.48 7.94
N TRP A 112 -14.74 0.31 8.40
CA TRP A 112 -13.51 0.20 9.18
C TRP A 112 -12.26 0.61 8.39
N ILE A 113 -12.14 0.20 7.12
CA ILE A 113 -11.01 0.56 6.25
C ILE A 113 -10.97 2.08 6.03
N LEU A 114 -12.13 2.71 5.77
CA LEU A 114 -12.23 4.15 5.55
C LEU A 114 -12.14 4.96 6.84
N ALA A 115 -12.17 4.31 8.00
CA ALA A 115 -12.24 4.94 9.32
C ALA A 115 -13.35 6.02 9.38
N CYS A 116 -14.47 5.75 8.72
CA CYS A 116 -15.64 6.62 8.70
C CYS A 116 -16.83 5.87 9.28
N GLY A 117 -17.89 6.59 9.65
CA GLY A 117 -19.12 6.00 10.18
C GLY A 117 -19.87 5.15 9.13
N PRO A 118 -21.22 5.17 9.13
CA PRO A 118 -22.00 4.46 8.13
C PRO A 118 -21.57 4.81 6.70
N VAL A 119 -21.32 3.77 5.90
CA VAL A 119 -20.94 3.89 4.48
C VAL A 119 -22.16 3.62 3.61
N GLU A 120 -22.33 4.44 2.59
CA GLU A 120 -23.29 4.21 1.51
C GLU A 120 -22.55 3.86 0.22
N LEU A 121 -23.02 2.84 -0.49
CA LEU A 121 -22.48 2.45 -1.81
C LEU A 121 -23.45 2.88 -2.89
N GLY A 122 -22.94 3.56 -3.91
CA GLY A 122 -23.75 4.02 -5.04
C GLY A 122 -22.97 4.07 -6.35
N PRO A 123 -23.64 4.43 -7.45
CA PRO A 123 -22.96 4.75 -8.70
C PRO A 123 -22.03 5.95 -8.52
N GLY A 124 -21.01 6.04 -9.37
CA GLY A 124 -20.09 7.18 -9.36
C GLY A 124 -20.75 8.51 -9.67
N PRO A 125 -20.11 9.63 -9.29
CA PRO A 125 -20.54 10.94 -9.77
C PRO A 125 -20.54 10.95 -11.31
N LYS A 126 -21.55 11.60 -11.88
CA LYS A 126 -21.64 11.85 -13.33
C LYS A 126 -20.72 13.00 -13.71
#